data_AF-A0A669AXR7-F1
#
_entry.id   AF-A0A669AXR7-F1
#
_cell.length_a   1.000
_cell.length_b   1.000
_cell.length_c   1.000
_cell.angle_alpha   90.00
_cell.angle_beta   90.00
_cell.angle_gamma   90.00
#
_symmetry.space_group_name_H-M   'P 1'
#
loop_
_entity.id
_entity.type
_entity.pdbx_description
1 polymer ?
#
loop_
_entity_poly.entity_id
_entity_poly.type
_entity_poly.pdbx_seq_one_letter_code
_entity_poly.pdbx_strand_id
1 'polypeptide(L)'
;MCRYDCEEIWRQFEEAVISHSSCNVTVEDYFHMFNAMPQIWPCDNFLFWSKTRTLMHSYAAVFRHFWTLEDTLVGYMFNDLIWCGQEEDSGRRLCFGFLSSQNFAEMACGNITILLNGSIVNAFNRKSMFGSVELDSLDPQRVNYVNIKVVTSLDGPHM
;
A
#
# COMPACT_ATOMS: atom_id res chain seq x y z
N MET A 1 -22.32 4.45 -12.57
CA MET A 1 -21.01 5.02 -12.94
C MET A 1 -20.66 6.00 -11.86
N CYS A 2 -19.70 5.67 -10.99
CA CYS A 2 -19.21 6.61 -9.97
C CYS A 2 -18.43 7.70 -10.70
N ARG A 3 -18.85 8.95 -10.58
CA ARG A 3 -18.14 10.09 -11.12
C ARG A 3 -17.29 10.65 -9.98
N TYR A 4 -15.99 10.46 -10.06
CA TYR A 4 -15.05 11.09 -9.14
C TYR A 4 -14.88 12.54 -9.53
N ASP A 5 -14.97 13.44 -8.55
CA ASP A 5 -14.63 14.84 -8.72
C ASP A 5 -13.15 15.01 -8.37
N CYS A 6 -12.30 15.04 -9.41
CA CYS A 6 -10.86 15.13 -9.23
C CYS A 6 -10.43 16.45 -8.55
N GLU A 7 -11.18 17.54 -8.75
CA GLU A 7 -10.88 18.82 -8.11
C GLU A 7 -11.15 18.74 -6.61
N GLU A 8 -12.26 18.11 -6.22
CA GLU A 8 -12.58 17.89 -4.82
C GLU A 8 -11.60 16.93 -4.15
N ILE A 9 -11.23 15.81 -4.80
CA ILE A 9 -10.23 14.87 -4.27
C ILE A 9 -8.90 15.60 -4.04
N TRP A 10 -8.46 16.42 -5.00
CA TRP A 10 -7.23 17.20 -4.87
C TRP A 10 -7.32 18.22 -3.73
N ARG A 11 -8.45 18.92 -3.60
CA ARG A 11 -8.68 19.89 -2.52
C ARG A 11 -8.59 19.23 -1.14
N GLN A 12 -9.22 18.07 -0.96
CA GLN A 12 -9.17 17.32 0.29
C GLN A 12 -7.77 16.80 0.62
N PHE A 13 -7.04 16.35 -0.41
CA PHE A 13 -5.65 15.97 -0.27
C PHE A 13 -4.76 17.14 0.18
N GLU A 14 -4.88 18.29 -0.49
CA GLU A 14 -4.11 19.51 -0.18
C GLU A 14 -4.41 20.03 1.24
N GLU A 15 -5.68 20.03 1.64
CA GLU A 15 -6.12 20.42 2.98
C GLU A 15 -5.50 19.53 4.06
N ALA A 16 -5.46 18.21 3.84
CA ALA A 16 -4.81 17.26 4.77
C ALA A 16 -3.30 17.49 4.89
N VAL A 17 -2.63 17.85 3.78
CA VAL A 17 -1.18 18.12 3.76
C VAL A 17 -0.83 19.46 4.42
N ILE A 18 -1.62 20.52 4.20
CA ILE A 18 -1.34 21.88 4.71
C ILE A 18 -1.67 22.01 6.20
N SER A 19 -2.70 21.32 6.69
CA SER A 19 -3.19 21.44 8.07
C SER A 19 -2.27 20.83 9.13
N HIS A 20 -1.31 20.01 8.74
CA HIS A 20 -0.44 19.28 9.66
C HIS A 20 1.03 19.65 9.48
N SER A 21 1.75 19.81 10.60
CA SER A 21 3.21 19.79 10.53
C SER A 21 3.65 18.41 10.04
N SER A 22 4.57 18.44 9.09
CA SER A 22 5.02 17.41 8.15
C SER A 22 5.03 15.92 8.52
N CYS A 23 5.01 15.58 9.81
CA CYS A 23 5.31 14.25 10.31
C CYS A 23 4.29 13.69 11.31
N ASN A 24 3.20 14.39 11.64
CA ASN A 24 2.18 13.87 12.55
C ASN A 24 0.82 13.68 11.87
N VAL A 25 0.84 13.08 10.68
CA VAL A 25 -0.37 12.82 9.90
C VAL A 25 -0.77 11.35 10.02
N THR A 26 -2.06 11.13 10.19
CA THR A 26 -2.73 9.85 10.41
C THR A 26 -3.64 9.50 9.23
N VAL A 27 -4.20 8.28 9.20
CA VAL A 27 -5.14 7.89 8.13
C VAL A 27 -6.43 8.70 8.23
N GLU A 28 -6.82 9.04 9.45
CA GLU A 28 -7.97 9.85 9.80
C GLU A 28 -7.88 11.25 9.22
N ASP A 29 -6.69 11.83 9.14
CA ASP A 29 -6.49 13.17 8.53
C ASP A 29 -6.77 13.17 7.02
N TYR A 30 -6.64 12.00 6.37
CA TYR A 30 -6.98 11.80 4.96
C TYR A 30 -8.37 11.19 4.75
N PHE A 31 -9.17 11.04 5.81
CA PHE A 31 -10.50 10.42 5.76
C PHE A 31 -11.41 11.07 4.72
N HIS A 32 -11.41 12.40 4.63
CA HIS A 32 -12.22 13.13 3.65
C HIS A 32 -11.76 12.85 2.21
N MET A 33 -10.45 12.75 1.98
CA MET A 33 -9.88 12.38 0.69
C MET A 33 -10.30 10.95 0.31
N PHE A 34 -10.15 9.97 1.21
CA PHE A 34 -10.54 8.58 0.95
C PHE A 34 -12.06 8.44 0.69
N ASN A 35 -12.90 9.17 1.42
CA ASN A 35 -14.35 9.18 1.19
C ASN A 35 -14.80 9.85 -0.10
N ALA A 36 -13.99 10.75 -0.67
CA ALA A 36 -14.25 11.32 -1.99
C ALA A 36 -13.97 10.31 -3.12
N MET A 37 -13.22 9.25 -2.83
CA MET A 37 -12.90 8.16 -3.76
C MET A 37 -13.17 6.76 -3.19
N PRO A 38 -14.43 6.42 -2.86
CA PRO A 38 -14.73 5.10 -2.35
C PRO A 38 -14.41 4.05 -3.42
N GLN A 39 -13.54 3.11 -3.07
CA GLN A 39 -13.17 1.98 -3.91
C GLN A 39 -13.48 0.68 -3.16
N ILE A 40 -14.42 -0.09 -3.70
CA ILE A 40 -14.76 -1.42 -3.17
C ILE A 40 -14.17 -2.43 -4.12
N TRP A 41 -13.17 -3.16 -3.65
CA TRP A 41 -12.52 -4.22 -4.42
C TRP A 41 -13.10 -5.58 -4.05
N PRO A 42 -13.27 -6.49 -5.02
CA PRO A 42 -13.61 -7.88 -4.74
C PRO A 42 -12.61 -8.49 -3.74
N CYS A 43 -13.12 -9.18 -2.72
CA CYS A 43 -12.31 -9.97 -1.81
C CYS A 43 -11.55 -11.09 -2.55
N ASP A 44 -10.67 -11.79 -1.83
CA ASP A 44 -9.87 -12.94 -2.28
C ASP A 44 -8.73 -12.64 -3.26
N ASN A 45 -8.57 -11.37 -3.64
CA ASN A 45 -7.72 -10.95 -4.75
C ASN A 45 -6.72 -9.84 -4.37
N PHE A 46 -6.51 -9.58 -3.08
CA PHE A 46 -5.53 -8.57 -2.65
C PHE A 46 -4.11 -9.12 -2.75
N LEU A 47 -3.22 -8.39 -3.41
CA LEU A 47 -1.83 -8.73 -3.64
C LEU A 47 -0.90 -7.68 -3.03
N PHE A 48 -0.21 -8.09 -1.98
CA PHE A 48 0.88 -7.36 -1.36
C PHE A 48 2.22 -7.83 -1.93
N TRP A 49 3.25 -7.01 -1.81
CA TRP A 49 4.58 -7.36 -2.28
C TRP A 49 5.65 -6.68 -1.40
N SER A 50 6.74 -7.39 -1.10
CA SER A 50 7.88 -6.84 -0.36
C SER A 50 9.16 -7.14 -1.10
N LYS A 51 9.80 -6.06 -1.60
CA LYS A 51 11.05 -6.10 -2.39
C LYS A 51 10.94 -6.96 -3.67
N THR A 52 9.73 -7.00 -4.24
CA THR A 52 9.35 -7.81 -5.41
C THR A 52 8.54 -7.00 -6.43
N ARG A 53 8.66 -5.65 -6.46
CA ARG A 53 7.83 -4.76 -7.30
C ARG A 53 7.74 -5.19 -8.77
N THR A 54 8.88 -5.42 -9.42
CA THR A 54 8.93 -5.81 -10.85
C THR A 54 8.25 -7.16 -11.09
N LEU A 55 8.43 -8.10 -10.16
CA LEU A 55 7.77 -9.40 -10.21
C LEU A 55 6.27 -9.25 -9.99
N MET A 56 5.84 -8.41 -9.04
CA MET A 56 4.43 -8.11 -8.80
C MET A 56 3.75 -7.64 -10.09
N HIS A 57 4.32 -6.67 -10.81
CA HIS A 57 3.70 -6.18 -12.05
C HIS A 57 3.55 -7.29 -13.10
N SER A 58 4.58 -8.14 -13.24
CA SER A 58 4.53 -9.28 -14.16
C SER A 58 3.50 -10.33 -13.71
N TYR A 59 3.42 -10.59 -12.42
CA TYR A 59 2.51 -11.55 -11.81
C TYR A 59 1.04 -11.09 -11.95
N ALA A 60 0.75 -9.83 -11.62
CA ALA A 60 -0.58 -9.24 -11.76
C ALA A 60 -1.04 -9.22 -13.24
N ALA A 61 -0.13 -8.90 -14.18
CA ALA A 61 -0.43 -8.90 -15.61
C ALA A 61 -0.82 -10.28 -16.17
N VAL A 62 -0.23 -11.36 -15.63
CA VAL A 62 -0.52 -12.74 -16.02
C VAL A 62 -1.80 -13.26 -15.37
N PHE A 63 -1.95 -13.06 -14.06
CA PHE A 63 -3.05 -13.66 -13.31
C PHE A 63 -4.34 -12.83 -13.32
N ARG A 64 -4.31 -11.56 -13.79
CA ARG A 64 -5.44 -10.63 -14.08
C ARG A 64 -6.54 -10.46 -13.01
N HIS A 65 -6.40 -11.11 -11.87
CA HIS A 65 -7.37 -11.15 -10.77
C HIS A 65 -6.70 -10.74 -9.46
N PHE A 66 -5.63 -9.93 -9.52
CA PHE A 66 -5.01 -9.40 -8.33
C PHE A 66 -5.14 -7.88 -8.32
N TRP A 67 -5.49 -7.34 -7.17
CA TRP A 67 -5.50 -5.91 -6.86
C TRP A 67 -4.28 -5.60 -6.04
N THR A 68 -3.43 -4.71 -6.53
CA THR A 68 -2.31 -4.19 -5.76
C THR A 68 -2.62 -2.77 -5.31
N LEU A 69 -1.79 -2.23 -4.42
CA LEU A 69 -1.93 -0.82 -4.02
C LEU A 69 -1.90 0.09 -5.27
N GLU A 70 -1.02 -0.20 -6.22
CA GLU A 70 -0.82 0.58 -7.45
C GLU A 70 -2.04 0.58 -8.40
N ASP A 71 -2.96 -0.39 -8.25
CA ASP A 71 -4.23 -0.44 -9.00
C ASP A 71 -5.33 0.43 -8.37
N THR A 72 -5.15 0.87 -7.12
CA THR A 72 -6.08 1.79 -6.45
C THR A 72 -5.91 3.21 -6.97
N LEU A 73 -6.96 4.05 -6.90
CA LEU A 73 -6.86 5.45 -7.34
C LEU A 73 -5.80 6.20 -6.51
N VAL A 74 -5.79 5.93 -5.20
CA VAL A 74 -4.76 6.41 -4.26
C VAL A 74 -3.37 5.98 -4.74
N GLY A 75 -3.13 4.68 -4.84
CA GLY A 75 -1.81 4.18 -5.18
C GLY A 75 -1.37 4.55 -6.59
N TYR A 76 -2.30 4.73 -7.54
CA TYR A 76 -2.02 5.21 -8.88
C TYR A 76 -1.60 6.68 -8.89
N MET A 77 -2.38 7.56 -8.25
CA MET A 77 -2.09 9.01 -8.18
C MET A 77 -0.74 9.30 -7.54
N PHE A 78 -0.33 8.41 -6.64
CA PHE A 78 0.76 8.64 -5.72
C PHE A 78 1.90 7.62 -5.84
N ASN A 79 1.86 6.82 -6.90
CA ASN A 79 2.91 5.86 -7.20
C ASN A 79 4.24 6.61 -7.40
N ASP A 80 5.32 6.09 -6.82
CA ASP A 80 6.68 6.68 -6.91
C ASP A 80 6.82 8.13 -6.40
N LEU A 81 5.80 8.69 -5.76
CA LEU A 81 5.84 10.03 -5.18
C LEU A 81 6.14 9.95 -3.67
N ILE A 82 7.15 10.69 -3.23
CA ILE A 82 7.46 10.89 -1.81
C ILE A 82 7.20 12.35 -1.50
N TRP A 83 6.23 12.63 -0.65
CA TRP A 83 6.07 13.96 -0.06
C TRP A 83 5.77 13.84 1.43
N CYS A 84 6.24 14.85 2.14
CA CYS A 84 5.94 15.18 3.51
C CYS A 84 5.78 16.70 3.54
N GLY A 85 5.06 17.25 4.52
CA GLY A 85 5.17 18.69 4.78
C GLY A 85 6.63 19.07 5.04
N GLN A 86 6.95 20.35 5.10
CA GLN A 86 8.30 20.78 5.45
C GLN A 86 8.45 20.86 6.98
N GLU A 87 9.47 20.21 7.56
CA GLU A 87 10.11 20.67 8.79
C GLU A 87 11.57 20.21 8.86
N GLU A 88 12.42 21.09 9.38
CA GLU A 88 13.82 20.85 9.67
C GLU A 88 13.93 19.86 10.84
N ASP A 89 14.69 18.78 10.63
CA ASP A 89 15.45 18.11 11.71
C ASP A 89 14.78 17.10 12.68
N SER A 90 13.78 16.30 12.25
CA SER A 90 13.45 15.08 13.02
C SER A 90 13.17 13.84 12.18
N GLY A 91 14.00 12.80 12.42
CA GLY A 91 14.16 11.60 11.61
C GLY A 91 13.04 10.54 11.67
N ARG A 92 11.77 10.95 11.60
CA ARG A 92 10.64 10.03 11.34
C ARG A 92 9.66 10.65 10.36
N ARG A 93 9.97 10.48 9.06
CA ARG A 93 9.08 10.89 7.96
C ARG A 93 7.91 9.90 7.85
N LEU A 94 6.73 10.29 8.34
CA LEU A 94 5.46 9.66 7.99
C LEU A 94 5.10 10.12 6.57
N CYS A 95 5.62 9.40 5.57
CA CYS A 95 5.34 9.66 4.16
C CYS A 95 3.96 9.11 3.80
N PHE A 96 3.22 9.76 2.89
CA PHE A 96 1.91 9.31 2.42
C PHE A 96 1.84 7.83 1.97
N GLY A 97 2.96 7.28 1.47
CA GLY A 97 3.06 5.85 1.15
C GLY A 97 2.71 4.92 2.33
N PHE A 98 2.97 5.35 3.57
CA PHE A 98 2.55 4.62 4.78
C PHE A 98 1.02 4.59 4.90
N LEU A 99 0.36 5.74 4.75
CA LEU A 99 -1.08 5.89 4.91
C LEU A 99 -1.85 5.15 3.81
N SER A 100 -1.35 5.20 2.57
CA SER A 100 -1.92 4.45 1.46
C SER A 100 -1.84 2.95 1.66
N SER A 101 -0.68 2.46 2.11
CA SER A 101 -0.45 1.03 2.39
C SER A 101 -1.31 0.56 3.57
N GLN A 102 -1.44 1.38 4.61
CA GLN A 102 -2.32 1.13 5.75
C GLN A 102 -3.78 1.02 5.31
N ASN A 103 -4.31 2.02 4.61
CA ASN A 103 -5.69 2.03 4.13
C ASN A 103 -5.97 0.83 3.19
N PHE A 104 -5.02 0.48 2.32
CA PHE A 104 -5.15 -0.69 1.45
C PHE A 104 -5.22 -2.00 2.24
N ALA A 105 -4.42 -2.13 3.30
CA ALA A 105 -4.46 -3.29 4.19
C ALA A 105 -5.77 -3.37 5.01
N GLU A 106 -6.27 -2.25 5.51
CA GLU A 106 -7.55 -2.17 6.24
C GLU A 106 -8.74 -2.56 5.35
N MET A 107 -8.64 -2.32 4.04
CA MET A 107 -9.66 -2.73 3.07
C MET A 107 -9.60 -4.20 2.66
N ALA A 108 -8.48 -4.89 2.92
CA ALA A 108 -8.26 -6.26 2.47
C ALA A 108 -9.25 -7.26 3.11
N CYS A 109 -9.69 -8.24 2.32
CA CYS A 109 -10.64 -9.25 2.77
C CYS A 109 -10.52 -10.56 1.99
N GLY A 110 -10.96 -11.65 2.62
CA GLY A 110 -10.90 -13.01 2.09
C GLY A 110 -9.47 -13.54 2.08
N ASN A 111 -9.09 -14.18 0.98
CA ASN A 111 -7.75 -14.69 0.74
C ASN A 111 -6.85 -13.57 0.22
N ILE A 112 -5.73 -13.32 0.90
CA ILE A 112 -4.72 -12.37 0.42
C ILE A 112 -3.47 -13.12 -0.05
N THR A 113 -2.68 -12.49 -0.91
CA THR A 113 -1.39 -13.00 -1.37
C THR A 113 -0.29 -12.00 -1.07
N ILE A 114 0.87 -12.46 -0.60
CA ILE A 114 2.08 -11.64 -0.43
C ILE A 114 3.23 -12.27 -1.22
N LEU A 115 3.87 -11.47 -2.09
CA LEU A 115 5.10 -11.85 -2.78
C LEU A 115 6.32 -11.39 -1.98
N LEU A 116 7.15 -12.33 -1.54
CA LEU A 116 8.40 -12.06 -0.83
C LEU A 116 9.61 -12.43 -1.69
N ASN A 117 10.69 -11.66 -1.55
CA ASN A 117 11.94 -11.93 -2.26
C ASN A 117 12.75 -13.01 -1.52
N GLY A 118 12.88 -14.20 -2.12
CA GLY A 118 13.66 -15.31 -1.60
C GLY A 118 15.15 -15.28 -1.95
N SER A 119 15.58 -14.36 -2.82
CA SER A 119 17.00 -14.20 -3.20
C SER A 119 17.80 -13.31 -2.24
N ILE A 120 17.23 -12.97 -1.09
CA ILE A 120 17.88 -12.19 -0.03
C ILE A 120 17.86 -12.97 1.29
N VAL A 121 18.81 -12.67 2.19
CA VAL A 121 18.95 -13.36 3.49
C VAL A 121 17.64 -13.41 4.28
N ASN A 122 16.91 -12.29 4.33
CA ASN A 122 15.65 -12.18 5.05
C ASN A 122 14.53 -11.77 4.09
N ALA A 123 13.80 -12.77 3.58
CA ALA A 123 12.65 -12.57 2.70
C ALA A 123 11.56 -11.74 3.37
N PHE A 124 11.26 -12.04 4.63
CA PHE A 124 10.41 -11.21 5.49
C PHE A 124 11.28 -10.28 6.35
N ASN A 125 10.89 -9.01 6.44
CA ASN A 125 11.49 -8.05 7.36
C ASN A 125 10.39 -7.27 8.08
N ARG A 126 10.34 -7.35 9.41
CA ARG A 126 9.38 -6.63 10.25
C ARG A 126 9.46 -5.10 10.09
N LYS A 127 10.58 -4.57 9.60
CA LYS A 127 10.79 -3.14 9.31
C LYS A 127 10.45 -2.73 7.87
N SER A 128 9.98 -3.65 7.02
CA SER A 128 9.49 -3.32 5.67
C SER A 128 8.06 -2.75 5.74
N MET A 129 7.61 -2.04 4.70
CA MET A 129 6.23 -1.52 4.61
C MET A 129 5.20 -2.62 4.92
N PHE A 130 5.35 -3.78 4.26
CA PHE A 130 4.52 -4.94 4.56
C PHE A 130 4.60 -5.37 6.03
N GLY A 131 5.81 -5.49 6.57
CA GLY A 131 6.02 -6.00 7.93
C GLY A 131 5.55 -5.07 9.05
N SER A 132 5.70 -3.76 8.90
CA SER A 132 5.46 -2.76 9.96
C SER A 132 4.14 -2.00 9.82
N VAL A 133 3.52 -2.04 8.64
CA VAL A 133 2.30 -1.28 8.35
C VAL A 133 1.23 -2.24 7.88
N GLU A 134 1.37 -2.79 6.68
CA GLU A 134 0.29 -3.54 6.03
C GLU A 134 -0.13 -4.75 6.88
N LEU A 135 0.83 -5.52 7.39
CA LEU A 135 0.57 -6.70 8.23
C LEU A 135 -0.15 -6.35 9.54
N ASP A 136 0.18 -5.22 10.17
CA ASP A 136 -0.43 -4.80 11.43
C ASP A 136 -1.82 -4.16 11.22
N SER A 137 -2.10 -3.71 10.00
CA SER A 137 -3.37 -3.09 9.58
C SER A 137 -4.38 -4.08 8.97
N LEU A 138 -4.02 -5.35 8.78
CA LEU A 138 -4.97 -6.37 8.32
C LEU A 138 -6.03 -6.65 9.40
N ASP A 139 -7.30 -6.65 9.01
CA ASP A 139 -8.42 -7.00 9.89
C ASP A 139 -8.59 -8.53 10.01
N PRO A 140 -8.35 -9.15 11.18
CA PRO A 140 -8.49 -10.59 11.38
C PRO A 140 -9.92 -11.11 11.21
N GLN A 141 -10.94 -10.24 11.24
CA GLN A 141 -12.33 -10.63 10.99
C GLN A 141 -12.68 -10.68 9.50
N ARG A 142 -11.88 -10.02 8.66
CA ARG A 142 -12.12 -9.93 7.20
C ARG A 142 -11.16 -10.79 6.39
N VAL A 143 -9.93 -10.99 6.87
CA VAL A 143 -8.91 -11.80 6.21
C VAL A 143 -8.99 -13.25 6.70
N ASN A 144 -9.24 -14.17 5.77
CA ASN A 144 -9.40 -15.59 6.06
C ASN A 144 -8.08 -16.36 5.97
N TYR A 145 -7.29 -16.09 4.92
CA TYR A 145 -6.04 -16.78 4.63
C TYR A 145 -4.99 -15.84 4.04
N VAL A 146 -3.74 -16.04 4.44
CA VAL A 146 -2.58 -15.33 3.91
C VAL A 146 -1.71 -16.29 3.11
N ASN A 147 -1.69 -16.12 1.79
CA ASN A 147 -0.88 -16.91 0.87
C ASN A 147 0.50 -16.27 0.70
N ILE A 148 1.54 -16.89 1.27
CA ILE A 148 2.91 -16.40 1.16
C ILE A 148 3.60 -17.07 -0.02
N LYS A 149 4.02 -16.28 -1.00
CA LYS A 149 4.81 -16.74 -2.15
C LYS A 149 6.22 -16.17 -2.05
N VAL A 150 7.16 -17.00 -1.62
CA VAL A 150 8.58 -16.65 -1.60
C VAL A 150 9.18 -16.99 -2.96
N VAL A 151 9.70 -16.00 -3.66
CA VAL A 151 10.15 -16.15 -5.06
C VAL A 151 11.64 -15.87 -5.17
N THR A 152 12.37 -16.79 -5.78
CA THR A 152 13.81 -16.72 -6.00
C THR A 152 14.13 -16.40 -7.45
N SER A 153 15.26 -15.73 -7.68
CA SER A 153 15.88 -15.61 -9.00
C SER A 153 16.10 -17.00 -9.61
N LEU A 154 15.95 -17.07 -10.94
CA LEU A 154 16.25 -18.28 -11.71
C LEU A 154 17.75 -18.62 -11.69
N ASP A 155 18.60 -17.62 -11.48
CA ASP A 155 20.06 -17.77 -11.35
C ASP A 155 20.49 -18.36 -9.99
N GLY A 156 19.53 -18.72 -9.13
CA GLY A 156 19.76 -19.22 -7.78
C GLY A 156 20.02 -18.10 -6.76
N PRO A 157 20.18 -18.44 -5.46
CA PRO A 157 20.60 -17.45 -4.47
C PRO A 157 22.06 -17.05 -4.74
N HIS A 158 22.32 -15.74 -4.89
CA HIS A 158 23.68 -15.23 -4.75
C HIS A 158 24.07 -15.39 -3.28
N MET A 159 24.89 -16.40 -2.97
CA MET A 159 25.51 -16.58 -1.66
C MET A 159 26.47 -15.43 -1.37
#